data_AF-A0A6B3QIM9-F1
#
_entry.id   AF-A0A6B3QIM9-F1
#
_cell.length_a   1.000
_cell.length_b   1.000
_cell.length_c   1.000
_cell.angle_alpha   90.00
_cell.angle_beta   90.00
_cell.angle_gamma   90.00
#
_symmetry.space_group_name_H-M   'P 1'
#
loop_
_entity.id
_entity.type
_entity.pdbx_description
1 polymer ?
#
loop_
_entity_poly.entity_id
_entity_poly.type
_entity_poly.pdbx_seq_one_letter_code
_entity_poly.pdbx_strand_id
1 'polypeptide(L)'
;MRKVSAPRPRRGEDRRSWLSGAPPPRWVRVLPPALVAAICAATLLSDEPLEIGFLLGAIPPLAVLSYGPLATAVLGGVVIALLHIPALQLDRPGDADLLTIVFVAVLSVFVSFVRSRRDAQLGLERTVAEAAQHAVVPPLPERVGAVRCAGLYRAAQRGTLVGGDFFDVRDGPFGVRAVMGDVQGHGLSAVSTVASLLGAFREAVLDQPDLAAVAGRLDRRLLVDSADARHAELFATAALLEFSADALEVRVVVCGNPPPLLLRGADAAELEVSPWTPLGLGLADAGAIEACTVSLRPGDRLFLASDGVVEARDPGGAFYPLAERLRTFAGSDSAALPGLVWADLARFCPDVQDDVTMLVLTPSPSALRMRGPVPH
;
A
#
# COMPACT_ATOMS: atom_id res chain seq x y z
N MET A 1 -14.18 39.57 -22.88
CA MET A 1 -13.34 39.78 -21.67
C MET A 1 -14.23 39.79 -20.43
N ARG A 2 -14.38 38.64 -19.76
CA ARG A 2 -15.01 38.51 -18.43
C ARG A 2 -14.00 37.78 -17.55
N LYS A 3 -13.50 38.44 -16.51
CA LYS A 3 -12.57 37.87 -15.52
C LYS A 3 -13.30 36.76 -14.75
N VAL A 4 -12.89 35.51 -14.96
CA VAL A 4 -13.30 34.36 -14.14
C VAL A 4 -12.44 34.39 -12.88
N SER A 5 -13.08 34.70 -11.76
CA SER A 5 -12.52 34.62 -10.42
C SER A 5 -12.33 33.15 -10.01
N ALA A 6 -11.09 32.78 -9.68
CA ALA A 6 -10.73 31.46 -9.18
C ALA A 6 -11.40 31.18 -7.81
N PRO A 7 -11.95 29.98 -7.56
CA PRO A 7 -12.44 29.61 -6.25
C PRO A 7 -11.25 29.31 -5.33
N ARG A 8 -11.25 29.93 -4.13
CA ARG A 8 -10.30 29.61 -3.06
C ARG A 8 -10.50 28.14 -2.61
N PRO A 9 -9.43 27.37 -2.37
CA PRO A 9 -9.57 26.03 -1.82
C PRO A 9 -10.15 26.13 -0.40
N ARG A 10 -11.33 25.54 -0.21
CA ARG A 10 -11.93 25.36 1.11
C ARG A 10 -11.07 24.38 1.90
N ARG A 11 -10.49 24.85 3.00
CA ARG A 11 -9.91 24.03 4.06
C ARG A 11 -11.01 23.14 4.65
N GLY A 12 -11.08 21.90 4.21
CA GLY A 12 -11.98 20.89 4.73
C GLY A 12 -11.24 19.56 4.85
N GLU A 13 -11.00 19.15 6.09
CA GLU A 13 -10.89 17.75 6.51
C GLU A 13 -9.60 16.96 6.20
N ASP A 14 -8.45 17.58 6.50
CA ASP A 14 -7.18 16.87 6.76
C ASP A 14 -7.02 16.46 8.25
N ARG A 15 -8.15 16.38 8.98
CA ARG A 15 -8.14 16.44 10.45
C ARG A 15 -7.83 15.12 11.16
N ARG A 16 -7.82 13.98 10.45
CA ARG A 16 -7.65 12.65 11.07
C ARG A 16 -6.35 11.91 10.72
N SER A 17 -5.53 12.39 9.78
CA SER A 17 -4.36 11.64 9.27
C SER A 17 -3.09 11.70 10.15
N TRP A 18 -2.99 12.67 11.05
CA TRP A 18 -1.79 12.84 11.90
C TRP A 18 -1.82 12.00 13.18
N LEU A 19 -2.97 11.41 13.53
CA LEU A 19 -3.07 10.43 14.62
C LEU A 19 -2.44 9.09 14.26
N SER A 20 -2.18 8.84 12.95
CA SER A 20 -1.61 7.61 12.41
C SER A 20 -0.13 7.76 11.99
N GLY A 21 0.68 8.43 12.80
CA GLY A 21 2.15 8.45 12.62
C GLY A 21 2.70 9.45 11.61
N ALA A 22 1.86 10.28 10.97
CA ALA A 22 2.34 11.40 10.16
C ALA A 22 2.87 12.55 11.05
N PRO A 23 3.92 13.28 10.62
CA PRO A 23 4.43 14.42 11.36
C PRO A 23 3.30 15.43 11.64
N PRO A 24 3.12 15.89 12.89
CA PRO A 24 2.02 16.78 13.24
C PRO A 24 2.10 18.07 12.41
N PRO A 25 0.97 18.61 11.96
CA PRO A 25 0.96 19.75 11.07
C PRO A 25 1.64 20.96 11.73
N ARG A 26 2.30 21.80 10.91
CA ARG A 26 3.22 22.86 11.39
C ARG A 26 2.61 23.78 12.45
N TRP A 27 1.31 24.05 12.39
CA TRP A 27 0.60 24.88 13.37
C TRP A 27 0.54 24.26 14.77
N VAL A 28 0.46 22.92 14.88
CA VAL A 28 0.48 22.20 16.17
C VAL A 28 1.87 22.27 16.79
N ARG A 29 2.93 22.18 15.95
CA ARG A 29 4.32 22.29 16.42
C ARG A 29 4.64 23.66 16.99
N VAL A 30 4.11 24.74 16.39
CA VAL A 30 4.37 26.12 16.84
C VAL A 30 3.62 26.45 18.14
N LEU A 31 2.58 25.69 18.49
CA LEU A 31 1.69 26.03 19.60
C LEU A 31 2.37 26.02 20.99
N PRO A 32 3.19 25.01 21.38
CA PRO A 32 3.92 25.05 22.65
C PRO A 32 4.89 26.25 22.81
N PRO A 33 5.81 26.54 21.86
CA PRO A 33 6.69 27.71 22.00
C PRO A 33 5.96 29.05 21.86
N ALA A 34 4.88 29.12 21.06
CA ALA A 34 4.06 30.32 20.98
C ALA A 34 3.34 30.61 22.31
N LEU A 35 2.87 29.58 23.01
CA LEU A 35 2.25 29.73 24.32
C LEU A 35 3.26 30.23 25.37
N VAL A 36 4.48 29.69 25.38
CA VAL A 36 5.59 30.22 26.21
C VAL A 36 5.80 31.71 25.94
N ALA A 37 5.99 32.08 24.67
CA ALA A 37 6.28 33.46 24.28
C ALA A 37 5.13 34.42 24.64
N ALA A 38 3.87 33.98 24.45
CA ALA A 38 2.70 34.77 24.78
C ALA A 38 2.57 35.01 26.30
N ILE A 39 2.82 33.98 27.12
CA ILE A 39 2.81 34.11 28.58
C ILE A 39 3.91 35.07 29.04
N CYS A 40 5.14 34.91 28.54
CA CYS A 40 6.24 35.82 28.87
C CYS A 40 5.98 37.26 28.41
N ALA A 41 5.39 37.46 27.23
CA ALA A 41 5.05 38.81 26.76
C ALA A 41 3.93 39.44 27.60
N ALA A 42 2.90 38.67 27.97
CA ALA A 42 1.80 39.16 28.80
C ALA A 42 2.28 39.58 30.19
N THR A 43 3.18 38.82 30.81
CA THR A 43 3.73 39.18 32.12
C THR A 43 4.69 40.37 32.07
N LEU A 44 5.46 40.54 31.00
CA LEU A 44 6.38 41.68 30.85
C LEU A 44 5.69 43.00 30.47
N LEU A 45 4.51 42.93 29.85
CA LEU A 45 3.73 44.10 29.41
C LEU A 45 2.69 44.55 30.45
N SER A 46 2.48 43.78 31.52
CA SER A 46 1.47 44.05 32.53
C SER A 46 2.13 44.60 33.79
N ASP A 47 1.65 45.75 34.27
CA ASP A 47 2.15 46.38 35.48
C ASP A 47 1.62 45.71 36.78
N GLU A 48 0.57 44.89 36.66
CA GLU A 48 -0.04 44.11 37.74
C GLU A 48 0.25 42.61 37.59
N PRO A 49 0.50 41.87 38.69
CA PRO A 49 0.78 40.44 38.64
C PRO A 49 -0.43 39.64 38.13
N LEU A 50 -0.25 38.94 37.02
CA LEU A 50 -1.27 38.08 36.41
C LEU A 50 -1.20 36.66 36.97
N GLU A 51 -2.31 36.13 37.48
CA GLU A 51 -2.44 34.73 37.93
C GLU A 51 -2.56 33.74 36.76
N ILE A 52 -1.66 33.82 35.77
CA ILE A 52 -1.70 32.96 34.57
C ILE A 52 -0.66 31.84 34.57
N GLY A 53 0.08 31.66 35.68
CA GLY A 53 1.11 30.63 35.83
C GLY A 53 0.59 29.20 35.61
N PHE A 54 -0.68 28.94 35.91
CA PHE A 54 -1.32 27.63 35.68
C PHE A 54 -1.33 27.23 34.19
N LEU A 55 -1.34 28.19 33.26
CA LEU A 55 -1.30 27.92 31.81
C LEU A 55 0.04 27.33 31.37
N LEU A 56 1.12 27.55 32.13
CA LEU A 56 2.41 26.93 31.86
C LEU A 56 2.35 25.40 32.00
N GLY A 57 1.48 24.89 32.88
CA GLY A 57 1.24 23.45 33.05
C GLY A 57 0.67 22.76 31.81
N ALA A 58 0.07 23.50 30.88
CA ALA A 58 -0.44 22.94 29.62
C ALA A 58 0.65 22.71 28.55
N ILE A 59 1.81 23.34 28.69
CA ILE A 59 2.88 23.29 27.68
C ILE A 59 3.47 21.88 27.52
N PRO A 60 3.85 21.15 28.60
CA PRO A 60 4.41 19.81 28.44
C PRO A 60 3.45 18.81 27.77
N PRO A 61 2.15 18.73 28.12
CA PRO A 61 1.19 17.88 27.40
C PRO A 61 1.03 18.25 25.92
N LEU A 62 1.04 19.55 25.58
CA LEU A 62 1.00 20.01 24.19
C LEU A 62 2.29 19.66 23.43
N ALA A 63 3.43 19.66 24.12
CA ALA A 63 4.71 19.26 23.53
C ALA A 63 4.74 17.76 23.17
N VAL A 64 4.12 16.89 23.97
CA VAL A 64 3.98 15.43 23.67
C VAL A 64 3.33 15.19 22.31
N LEU A 65 2.39 16.05 21.89
CA LEU A 65 1.70 15.90 20.61
C LEU A 65 2.62 16.15 19.42
N SER A 66 3.65 16.98 19.60
CA SER A 66 4.45 17.59 18.52
C SER A 66 5.91 17.17 18.48
N TYR A 67 6.45 16.78 19.63
CA TYR A 67 7.88 16.65 19.86
C TYR A 67 8.24 15.31 20.50
N GLY A 68 9.48 14.88 20.29
CA GLY A 68 10.04 13.71 20.97
C GLY A 68 10.30 13.96 22.47
N PRO A 69 10.72 12.92 23.21
CA PRO A 69 10.89 12.98 24.66
C PRO A 69 11.93 14.02 25.09
N LEU A 70 13.03 14.17 24.34
CA LEU A 70 14.09 15.15 24.66
C LEU A 70 13.59 16.59 24.54
N ALA A 71 12.89 16.93 23.45
CA ALA A 71 12.34 18.27 23.26
C ALA A 71 11.18 18.57 24.24
N THR A 72 10.37 17.57 24.59
CA THR A 72 9.34 17.67 25.65
C THR A 72 9.99 17.94 27.01
N ALA A 73 11.12 17.27 27.32
CA ALA A 73 11.87 17.48 28.55
C ALA A 73 12.51 18.88 28.61
N VAL A 74 13.09 19.36 27.51
CA VAL A 74 13.62 20.73 27.41
C VAL A 74 12.52 21.76 27.64
N LEU A 75 11.35 21.61 27.00
CA LEU A 75 10.22 22.52 27.21
C LEU A 75 9.68 22.48 28.65
N GLY A 76 9.58 21.29 29.25
CA GLY A 76 9.22 21.14 30.66
C GLY A 76 10.23 21.81 31.59
N GLY A 77 11.53 21.67 31.31
CA GLY A 77 12.60 22.35 32.05
C GLY A 77 12.54 23.87 31.91
N VAL A 78 12.25 24.39 30.71
CA VAL A 78 12.04 25.83 30.49
C VAL A 78 10.84 26.35 31.29
N VAL A 79 9.73 25.61 31.32
CA VAL A 79 8.56 25.96 32.13
C VAL A 79 8.92 26.05 33.62
N ILE A 80 9.64 25.05 34.15
CA ILE A 80 10.06 25.03 35.55
C ILE A 80 11.03 26.18 35.85
N ALA A 81 11.96 26.47 34.94
CA ALA A 81 12.90 27.58 35.09
C ALA A 81 12.18 28.94 35.08
N LEU A 82 11.21 29.15 34.20
CA LEU A 82 10.42 30.39 34.12
C LEU A 82 9.65 30.68 35.42
N LEU A 83 9.16 29.64 36.10
CA LEU A 83 8.51 29.79 37.42
C LEU A 83 9.46 30.35 38.49
N HIS A 84 10.77 30.15 38.35
CA HIS A 84 11.77 30.60 39.32
C HIS A 84 12.36 31.99 38.99
N ILE A 85 11.95 32.64 37.89
CA ILE A 85 12.47 33.95 37.50
C ILE A 85 11.67 35.05 38.22
N PRO A 86 12.27 35.78 39.18
CA PRO A 86 11.54 36.77 39.99
C PRO A 86 10.99 37.94 39.17
N ALA A 87 11.66 38.26 38.05
CA ALA A 87 11.27 39.35 37.16
C ALA A 87 9.93 39.11 36.42
N LEU A 88 9.46 37.86 36.33
CA LEU A 88 8.20 37.53 35.67
C LEU A 88 6.99 37.60 36.63
N GLN A 89 7.22 37.81 37.94
CA GLN A 89 6.19 37.86 38.99
C GLN A 89 5.15 36.74 38.92
N LEU A 90 5.54 35.58 38.38
CA LEU A 90 4.72 34.36 38.33
C LEU A 90 4.57 33.71 39.71
N ASP A 91 5.18 34.31 40.74
CA ASP A 91 5.49 33.74 42.05
C ASP A 91 4.45 34.17 43.11
N ARG A 92 3.22 33.68 42.97
CA ARG A 92 2.36 33.23 44.09
C ARG A 92 1.55 31.94 43.80
N PRO A 93 2.05 30.90 43.10
CA PRO A 93 1.43 29.58 43.18
C PRO A 93 1.67 29.02 44.59
N GLY A 94 0.70 28.34 45.19
CA GLY A 94 1.01 27.57 46.41
C GLY A 94 2.01 26.45 46.10
N ASP A 95 2.74 25.94 47.08
CA ASP A 95 3.67 24.80 46.92
C ASP A 95 3.05 23.59 46.17
N ALA A 96 1.72 23.44 46.25
CA ALA A 96 0.94 22.42 45.55
C ALA A 96 0.88 22.60 44.02
N ASP A 97 0.92 23.84 43.51
CA ASP A 97 0.86 24.12 42.07
C ASP A 97 2.18 23.80 41.39
N LEU A 98 3.30 24.08 42.05
CA LEU A 98 4.64 23.73 41.56
C LEU A 98 4.82 22.21 41.48
N LEU A 99 4.41 21.48 42.53
CA LEU A 99 4.41 20.02 42.51
C LEU A 99 3.54 19.46 41.38
N THR A 100 2.38 20.07 41.12
CA THR A 100 1.48 19.67 40.04
C THR A 100 2.12 19.89 38.66
N ILE A 101 2.73 21.05 38.42
CA ILE A 101 3.39 21.37 37.13
C ILE A 101 4.59 20.45 36.89
N VAL A 102 5.42 20.20 37.91
CA VAL A 102 6.54 19.26 37.82
C VAL A 102 6.04 17.84 37.53
N PHE A 103 5.00 17.39 38.23
CA PHE A 103 4.39 16.09 38.00
C PHE A 103 3.87 15.96 36.56
N VAL A 104 3.13 16.96 36.06
CA VAL A 104 2.61 16.98 34.68
C VAL A 104 3.75 17.00 33.66
N ALA A 105 4.84 17.72 33.92
CA ALA A 105 6.01 17.74 33.04
C ALA A 105 6.70 16.37 32.98
N VAL A 106 6.94 15.73 34.12
CA VAL A 106 7.53 14.38 34.19
C VAL A 106 6.64 13.35 33.51
N LEU A 107 5.33 13.38 33.79
CA LEU A 107 4.35 12.50 33.15
C LEU A 107 4.32 12.71 31.63
N SER A 108 4.40 13.96 31.16
CA SER A 108 4.46 14.29 29.73
C SER A 108 5.71 13.72 29.06
N VAL A 109 6.89 13.83 29.70
CA VAL A 109 8.13 13.21 29.20
C VAL A 109 7.99 11.70 29.14
N PHE A 110 7.42 11.07 30.16
CA PHE A 110 7.18 9.63 30.19
C PHE A 110 6.22 9.19 29.07
N VAL A 111 5.09 9.89 28.88
CA VAL A 111 4.15 9.61 27.79
C VAL A 111 4.81 9.80 26.43
N SER A 112 5.60 10.86 26.23
CA SER A 112 6.37 11.08 24.99
C SER A 112 7.40 9.97 24.73
N PHE A 113 8.06 9.47 25.78
CA PHE A 113 8.97 8.33 25.69
C PHE A 113 8.25 7.04 25.29
N VAL A 114 7.13 6.70 25.94
CA VAL A 114 6.31 5.51 25.60
C VAL A 114 5.78 5.61 24.17
N ARG A 115 5.27 6.78 23.77
CA ARG A 115 4.83 7.06 22.39
C ARG A 115 5.96 6.86 21.39
N SER A 116 7.11 7.48 21.63
CA SER A 116 8.27 7.38 20.74
C SER A 116 8.78 5.94 20.61
N ARG A 117 8.71 5.13 21.68
CA ARG A 117 9.04 3.70 21.63
C ARG A 117 8.04 2.91 20.80
N ARG A 118 6.73 3.16 20.95
CA ARG A 118 5.69 2.52 20.13
C ARG A 118 5.84 2.88 18.66
N ASP A 119 6.05 4.16 18.36
CA ASP A 119 6.25 4.65 16.99
C ASP A 119 7.51 4.02 16.36
N ALA A 120 8.59 3.85 17.12
CA ALA A 120 9.81 3.19 16.65
C ALA A 120 9.62 1.68 16.40
N GLN A 121 8.84 0.98 17.23
CA GLN A 121 8.50 -0.43 17.01
C GLN A 121 7.68 -0.63 15.73
N LEU A 122 6.67 0.23 15.51
CA LEU A 122 5.88 0.21 14.27
C LEU A 122 6.72 0.49 13.02
N GLY A 123 7.71 1.38 13.11
CA GLY A 123 8.63 1.67 12.01
C GLY A 123 9.56 0.50 11.65
N LEU A 124 10.04 -0.24 12.66
CA LEU A 124 10.86 -1.43 12.46
C LEU A 124 10.06 -2.57 11.84
N GLU A 125 8.85 -2.83 12.34
CA GLU A 125 7.94 -3.83 11.78
C GLU A 125 7.63 -3.53 10.31
N ARG A 126 7.43 -2.26 9.94
CA ARG A 126 7.18 -1.85 8.55
C ARG A 126 8.37 -2.16 7.65
N THR A 127 9.57 -1.80 8.09
CA THR A 127 10.80 -2.01 7.30
C THR A 127 11.09 -3.50 7.10
N VAL A 128 10.88 -4.32 8.13
CA VAL A 128 11.06 -5.78 8.04
C VAL A 128 10.03 -6.40 7.13
N ALA A 129 8.77 -5.97 7.22
CA ALA A 129 7.71 -6.47 6.38
C ALA A 129 7.96 -6.10 4.90
N GLU A 130 8.27 -4.84 4.60
CA GLU A 130 8.61 -4.40 3.23
C GLU A 130 9.81 -5.17 2.64
N ALA A 131 10.83 -5.48 3.47
CA ALA A 131 11.96 -6.30 3.06
C ALA A 131 11.57 -7.78 2.83
N ALA A 132 10.71 -8.35 3.68
CA ALA A 132 10.21 -9.70 3.53
C ALA A 132 9.36 -9.85 2.26
N GLN A 133 8.52 -8.87 1.94
CA GLN A 133 7.72 -8.88 0.71
C GLN A 133 8.59 -8.84 -0.54
N HIS A 134 9.61 -7.97 -0.57
CA HIS A 134 10.58 -7.93 -1.68
C HIS A 134 11.37 -9.23 -1.83
N ALA A 135 11.60 -9.97 -0.74
CA ALA A 135 12.26 -11.28 -0.82
C ALA A 135 11.34 -12.35 -1.44
N VAL A 136 10.03 -12.23 -1.26
CA VAL A 136 9.03 -13.21 -1.72
C VAL A 136 8.62 -12.96 -3.18
N VAL A 137 8.45 -11.70 -3.56
CA VAL A 137 8.12 -11.23 -4.93
C VAL A 137 9.39 -10.64 -5.56
N PRO A 138 10.28 -11.47 -6.13
CA PRO A 138 11.49 -10.97 -6.76
C PRO A 138 11.16 -10.05 -7.94
N PRO A 139 12.05 -9.11 -8.29
CA PRO A 139 11.83 -8.21 -9.41
C PRO A 139 11.57 -9.01 -10.69
N LEU A 140 10.51 -8.62 -11.39
CA LEU A 140 10.08 -9.27 -12.62
C LEU A 140 11.17 -9.11 -13.69
N PRO A 141 11.66 -10.19 -14.32
CA PRO A 141 12.57 -10.06 -15.45
C PRO A 141 11.85 -9.37 -16.61
N GLU A 142 12.58 -8.58 -17.41
CA GLU A 142 11.99 -7.88 -18.57
C GLU A 142 11.37 -8.83 -19.61
N ARG A 143 11.78 -10.11 -19.59
CA ARG A 143 11.29 -11.16 -20.47
C ARG A 143 11.41 -12.54 -19.82
N VAL A 144 10.38 -13.36 -20.02
CA VAL A 144 10.33 -14.80 -19.68
C VAL A 144 9.93 -15.55 -20.94
N GLY A 145 10.82 -16.41 -21.46
CA GLY A 145 10.58 -17.10 -22.73
C GLY A 145 10.19 -16.14 -23.87
N ALA A 146 9.03 -16.38 -24.47
CA ALA A 146 8.49 -15.55 -25.55
C ALA A 146 7.67 -14.32 -25.06
N VAL A 147 7.59 -14.06 -23.76
CA VAL A 147 6.72 -13.02 -23.18
C VAL A 147 7.57 -11.92 -22.56
N ARG A 148 7.41 -10.66 -23.01
CA ARG A 148 7.96 -9.49 -22.29
C ARG A 148 7.06 -9.16 -21.11
N CYS A 149 7.67 -8.78 -20.00
CA CYS A 149 6.96 -8.57 -18.74
C CYS A 149 7.29 -7.19 -18.18
N ALA A 150 6.28 -6.51 -17.65
CA ALA A 150 6.44 -5.27 -16.91
C ALA A 150 5.44 -5.26 -15.75
N GLY A 151 5.93 -4.99 -14.53
CA GLY A 151 5.11 -5.00 -13.33
C GLY A 151 5.27 -3.72 -12.54
N LEU A 152 4.25 -3.35 -11.78
CA LEU A 152 4.29 -2.29 -10.79
C LEU A 152 3.55 -2.76 -9.54
N TYR A 153 4.19 -2.58 -8.40
CA TYR A 153 3.60 -2.77 -7.08
C TYR A 153 3.71 -1.48 -6.25
N ARG A 154 2.63 -1.10 -5.59
CA ARG A 154 2.55 0.02 -4.65
C ARG A 154 1.71 -0.39 -3.45
N ALA A 155 2.34 -0.45 -2.29
CA ALA A 155 1.64 -0.68 -1.03
C ALA A 155 0.72 0.52 -0.67
N ALA A 156 -0.45 0.24 -0.11
CA ALA A 156 -1.37 1.24 0.41
C ALA A 156 -0.69 2.08 1.52
N GLN A 157 -0.95 3.40 1.54
CA GLN A 157 -0.25 4.29 2.49
C GLN A 157 -0.77 4.20 3.93
N ARG A 158 -1.90 3.54 4.20
CA ARG A 158 -2.59 3.58 5.50
C ARG A 158 -2.60 2.24 6.22
N GLY A 159 -1.82 2.15 7.30
CA GLY A 159 -2.04 1.21 8.40
C GLY A 159 -1.68 -0.26 8.13
N THR A 160 -1.48 -0.66 6.88
CA THR A 160 -0.97 -1.99 6.51
C THR A 160 0.55 -1.92 6.38
N LEU A 161 1.24 -2.82 7.09
CA LEU A 161 2.71 -2.88 7.07
C LEU A 161 3.23 -3.43 5.73
N VAL A 162 2.45 -4.34 5.11
CA VAL A 162 2.69 -5.03 3.84
C VAL A 162 1.36 -5.49 3.26
N GLY A 163 1.28 -5.52 1.93
CA GLY A 163 0.15 -6.01 1.16
C GLY A 163 0.02 -7.50 0.93
N GLY A 164 -1.19 -7.93 0.56
CA GLY A 164 -1.53 -9.29 0.14
C GLY A 164 -1.29 -9.57 -1.35
N ASP A 165 -1.15 -8.52 -2.14
CA ASP A 165 -0.91 -8.56 -3.57
C ASP A 165 0.38 -9.30 -3.96
N PHE A 166 0.28 -10.16 -4.97
CA PHE A 166 1.40 -10.93 -5.51
C PHE A 166 1.29 -11.18 -7.01
N PHE A 167 2.45 -11.38 -7.65
CA PHE A 167 2.51 -11.85 -9.02
C PHE A 167 3.84 -12.56 -9.30
N ASP A 168 3.85 -13.45 -10.29
CA ASP A 168 5.08 -14.09 -10.79
C ASP A 168 4.88 -14.56 -12.24
N VAL A 169 5.97 -14.68 -13.00
CA VAL A 169 5.97 -15.17 -14.38
C VAL A 169 7.13 -16.14 -14.56
N ARG A 170 6.84 -17.35 -15.04
CA ARG A 170 7.81 -18.46 -15.13
C ARG A 170 7.72 -19.16 -16.48
N ASP A 171 8.89 -19.52 -17.00
CA ASP A 171 9.02 -20.43 -18.14
C ASP A 171 9.01 -21.87 -17.62
N GLY A 172 8.34 -22.76 -18.32
CA GLY A 172 8.19 -24.16 -17.91
C GLY A 172 7.99 -25.10 -19.09
N PRO A 173 7.94 -26.42 -18.86
CA PRO A 173 7.79 -27.42 -19.92
C PRO A 173 6.51 -27.25 -20.76
N PHE A 174 5.49 -26.61 -20.19
CA PHE A 174 4.17 -26.42 -20.80
C PHE A 174 3.94 -25.01 -21.34
N GLY A 175 5.00 -24.18 -21.39
CA GLY A 175 4.95 -22.79 -21.84
C GLY A 175 5.18 -21.78 -20.72
N VAL A 176 5.07 -20.50 -21.06
CA VAL A 176 5.22 -19.42 -20.09
C VAL A 176 3.91 -19.29 -19.33
N ARG A 177 3.98 -19.30 -18.00
CA ARG A 177 2.83 -19.13 -17.12
C ARG A 177 3.00 -17.90 -16.25
N ALA A 178 1.90 -17.23 -15.96
CA ALA A 178 1.85 -16.08 -15.07
C ALA A 178 0.76 -16.28 -14.02
N VAL A 179 0.98 -15.73 -12.84
CA VAL A 179 -0.02 -15.58 -11.78
C VAL A 179 0.00 -14.14 -11.30
N MET A 180 -1.18 -13.60 -11.00
CA MET A 180 -1.35 -12.37 -10.25
C MET A 180 -2.57 -12.54 -9.35
N GLY A 181 -2.53 -12.03 -8.14
CA GLY A 181 -3.66 -12.15 -7.22
C GLY A 181 -3.44 -11.38 -5.94
N ASP A 182 -4.45 -11.41 -5.08
CA ASP A 182 -4.43 -10.81 -3.76
C ASP A 182 -4.86 -11.83 -2.70
N VAL A 183 -4.13 -11.87 -1.58
CA VAL A 183 -4.46 -12.70 -0.43
C VAL A 183 -5.31 -11.89 0.54
N GLN A 184 -6.43 -12.46 0.99
CA GLN A 184 -7.24 -11.82 2.01
C GLN A 184 -6.44 -11.56 3.29
N GLY A 185 -6.43 -10.30 3.71
CA GLY A 185 -5.77 -9.84 4.93
C GLY A 185 -4.51 -9.05 4.63
N HIS A 186 -3.85 -8.56 5.68
CA HIS A 186 -2.72 -7.65 5.53
C HIS A 186 -1.63 -7.90 6.57
N GLY A 187 -0.42 -7.42 6.29
CA GLY A 187 0.73 -7.54 7.18
C GLY A 187 1.45 -8.89 7.07
N LEU A 188 2.18 -9.27 8.12
CA LEU A 188 3.13 -10.38 8.09
C LEU A 188 2.49 -11.75 7.79
N SER A 189 1.24 -11.99 8.20
CA SER A 189 0.53 -13.23 7.87
C SER A 189 0.19 -13.36 6.38
N ALA A 190 -0.10 -12.24 5.71
CA ALA A 190 -0.33 -12.23 4.28
C ALA A 190 0.96 -12.58 3.52
N VAL A 191 2.12 -12.08 3.98
CA VAL A 191 3.43 -12.40 3.38
C VAL A 191 3.73 -13.89 3.38
N SER A 192 3.46 -14.60 4.49
CA SER A 192 3.67 -16.05 4.54
C SER A 192 2.77 -16.79 3.55
N THR A 193 1.51 -16.38 3.42
CA THR A 193 0.57 -16.98 2.48
C THR A 193 0.97 -16.70 1.02
N VAL A 194 1.40 -15.48 0.71
CA VAL A 194 1.95 -15.14 -0.61
C VAL A 194 3.17 -16.00 -0.92
N ALA A 195 4.09 -16.19 0.04
CA ALA A 195 5.27 -17.02 -0.15
C ALA A 195 4.91 -18.49 -0.42
N SER A 196 3.96 -19.02 0.34
CA SER A 196 3.37 -20.36 0.13
C SER A 196 2.77 -20.51 -1.26
N LEU A 197 1.93 -19.55 -1.70
CA LEU A 197 1.25 -19.59 -2.99
C LEU A 197 2.25 -19.47 -4.15
N LEU A 198 3.21 -18.55 -4.07
CA LEU A 198 4.25 -18.42 -5.10
C LEU A 198 5.17 -19.64 -5.15
N GLY A 199 5.47 -20.27 -4.01
CA GLY A 199 6.18 -21.55 -3.96
C GLY A 199 5.41 -22.65 -4.68
N ALA A 200 4.13 -22.82 -4.35
CA ALA A 200 3.25 -23.80 -4.99
C ALA A 200 3.07 -23.53 -6.49
N PHE A 201 2.95 -22.27 -6.90
CA PHE A 201 2.91 -21.88 -8.30
C PHE A 201 4.20 -22.28 -9.03
N ARG A 202 5.37 -21.94 -8.49
CA ARG A 202 6.68 -22.24 -9.11
C ARG A 202 6.89 -23.74 -9.31
N GLU A 203 6.49 -24.57 -8.35
CA GLU A 203 6.51 -26.03 -8.50
C GLU A 203 5.48 -26.51 -9.53
N ALA A 204 4.24 -26.01 -9.45
CA ALA A 204 3.17 -26.41 -10.37
C ALA A 204 3.45 -26.04 -11.83
N VAL A 205 4.21 -24.96 -12.08
CA VAL A 205 4.68 -24.60 -13.42
C VAL A 205 5.54 -25.70 -14.05
N LEU A 206 6.31 -26.42 -13.25
CA LEU A 206 7.18 -27.49 -13.71
C LEU A 206 6.42 -28.82 -13.87
N ASP A 207 5.51 -29.10 -12.94
CA ASP A 207 4.94 -30.45 -12.80
C ASP A 207 3.55 -30.64 -13.45
N GLN A 208 2.75 -29.57 -13.53
CA GLN A 208 1.35 -29.70 -13.94
C GLN A 208 1.16 -29.41 -15.43
N PRO A 209 0.51 -30.29 -16.21
CA PRO A 209 0.41 -30.15 -17.66
C PRO A 209 -0.58 -29.07 -18.10
N ASP A 210 -1.58 -28.75 -17.29
CA ASP A 210 -2.63 -27.80 -17.63
C ASP A 210 -2.84 -26.74 -16.52
N LEU A 211 -3.42 -25.61 -16.93
CA LEU A 211 -3.62 -24.44 -16.07
C LEU A 211 -4.66 -24.68 -14.96
N ALA A 212 -5.65 -25.55 -15.21
CA ALA A 212 -6.65 -25.94 -14.23
C ALA A 212 -6.02 -26.72 -13.06
N ALA A 213 -5.11 -27.64 -13.37
CA ALA A 213 -4.32 -28.37 -12.37
C ALA A 213 -3.41 -27.43 -11.56
N VAL A 214 -2.83 -26.39 -12.18
CA VAL A 214 -2.09 -25.34 -11.45
C VAL A 214 -3.00 -24.62 -10.46
N ALA A 215 -4.20 -24.19 -10.89
CA ALA A 215 -5.19 -23.56 -10.02
C ALA A 215 -5.59 -24.48 -8.85
N GLY A 216 -5.84 -25.76 -9.12
CA GLY A 216 -6.14 -26.75 -8.08
C GLY A 216 -4.99 -26.98 -7.09
N ARG A 217 -3.72 -26.87 -7.52
CA ARG A 217 -2.56 -26.96 -6.62
C ARG A 217 -2.47 -25.75 -5.70
N LEU A 218 -2.73 -24.55 -6.23
CA LEU A 218 -2.78 -23.31 -5.45
C LEU A 218 -3.92 -23.34 -4.42
N ASP A 219 -5.12 -23.74 -4.84
CA ASP A 219 -6.29 -23.90 -3.98
C ASP A 219 -6.01 -24.89 -2.84
N ARG A 220 -5.50 -26.09 -3.18
CA ARG A 220 -5.11 -27.09 -2.19
C ARG A 220 -4.05 -26.56 -1.22
N ARG A 221 -3.06 -25.80 -1.70
CA ARG A 221 -2.05 -25.21 -0.82
C ARG A 221 -2.70 -24.30 0.21
N LEU A 222 -3.63 -23.47 -0.22
CA LEU A 222 -4.31 -22.52 0.66
C LEU A 222 -5.23 -23.22 1.67
N LEU A 223 -5.92 -24.28 1.28
CA LEU A 223 -6.71 -25.12 2.18
C LEU A 223 -5.87 -25.81 3.27
N VAL A 224 -4.62 -26.17 2.96
CA VAL A 224 -3.69 -26.70 3.97
C VAL A 224 -3.26 -25.60 4.93
N ASP A 225 -2.89 -24.43 4.40
CA ASP A 225 -2.46 -23.29 5.22
C ASP A 225 -3.62 -22.77 6.12
N SER A 226 -4.87 -22.83 5.65
CA SER A 226 -6.06 -22.45 6.42
C SER A 226 -6.38 -23.44 7.55
N ALA A 227 -6.10 -24.74 7.38
CA ALA A 227 -6.33 -25.74 8.42
C ALA A 227 -5.43 -25.54 9.64
N ASP A 228 -4.22 -25.01 9.44
CA ASP A 228 -3.28 -24.69 10.52
C ASP A 228 -3.59 -23.33 11.19
N ALA A 229 -4.35 -22.47 10.51
CA ALA A 229 -4.75 -21.15 11.02
C ALA A 229 -5.97 -21.26 11.94
N ARG A 230 -5.75 -21.12 13.25
CA ARG A 230 -6.78 -21.39 14.28
C ARG A 230 -8.09 -20.58 14.19
N HIS A 231 -8.21 -19.51 13.38
CA HIS A 231 -9.38 -18.62 13.38
C HIS A 231 -9.67 -17.86 12.07
N ALA A 232 -9.09 -18.21 10.92
CA ALA A 232 -9.29 -17.45 9.67
C ALA A 232 -9.58 -18.36 8.46
N GLU A 233 -10.65 -18.06 7.74
CA GLU A 233 -10.85 -18.54 6.37
C GLU A 233 -9.82 -17.82 5.49
N LEU A 234 -8.65 -18.42 5.28
CA LEU A 234 -7.65 -17.88 4.36
C LEU A 234 -8.12 -18.13 2.92
N PHE A 235 -8.32 -17.06 2.17
CA PHE A 235 -8.60 -17.13 0.74
C PHE A 235 -7.73 -16.16 -0.06
N ALA A 236 -7.65 -16.39 -1.37
CA ALA A 236 -6.94 -15.50 -2.29
C ALA A 236 -7.69 -15.40 -3.62
N THR A 237 -7.73 -14.20 -4.18
CA THR A 237 -8.08 -14.01 -5.58
C THR A 237 -6.85 -14.34 -6.44
N ALA A 238 -7.06 -14.85 -7.65
CA ALA A 238 -5.97 -15.09 -8.59
C ALA A 238 -6.45 -15.04 -10.05
N ALA A 239 -5.62 -14.51 -10.92
CA ALA A 239 -5.67 -14.68 -12.36
C ALA A 239 -4.43 -15.44 -12.80
N LEU A 240 -4.66 -16.57 -13.46
CA LEU A 240 -3.64 -17.46 -14.01
C LEU A 240 -3.67 -17.37 -15.53
N LEU A 241 -2.49 -17.31 -16.14
CA LEU A 241 -2.32 -17.28 -17.59
C LEU A 241 -1.30 -18.31 -18.02
N GLU A 242 -1.54 -18.95 -19.14
CA GLU A 242 -0.60 -19.84 -19.82
C GLU A 242 -0.52 -19.46 -21.29
N PHE A 243 0.67 -19.09 -21.74
CA PHE A 243 0.95 -18.83 -23.14
C PHE A 243 1.36 -20.12 -23.83
N SER A 244 0.70 -20.40 -24.94
CA SER A 244 1.12 -21.39 -25.93
C SER A 244 2.59 -21.21 -26.32
N ALA A 245 3.23 -22.29 -26.76
CA ALA A 245 4.64 -22.28 -27.14
C ALA A 245 4.95 -21.25 -28.24
N ASP A 246 4.03 -20.96 -29.16
CA ASP A 246 4.18 -19.95 -30.21
C ASP A 246 3.76 -18.53 -29.80
N ALA A 247 3.26 -18.37 -28.58
CA ALA A 247 2.71 -17.14 -28.03
C ALA A 247 1.58 -16.52 -28.87
N LEU A 248 0.85 -17.34 -29.63
CA LEU A 248 -0.32 -16.92 -30.42
C LEU A 248 -1.65 -17.22 -29.74
N GLU A 249 -1.63 -17.96 -28.64
CA GLU A 249 -2.78 -18.24 -27.78
C GLU A 249 -2.42 -18.09 -26.30
N VAL A 250 -3.37 -17.60 -25.52
CA VAL A 250 -3.29 -17.58 -24.05
C VAL A 250 -4.50 -18.31 -23.47
N ARG A 251 -4.26 -19.17 -22.49
CA ARG A 251 -5.29 -19.78 -21.65
C ARG A 251 -5.37 -19.00 -20.35
N VAL A 252 -6.57 -18.71 -19.88
CA VAL A 252 -6.80 -17.88 -18.70
C VAL A 252 -7.77 -18.58 -17.75
N VAL A 253 -7.42 -18.61 -16.47
CA VAL A 253 -8.30 -19.00 -15.37
C VAL A 253 -8.36 -17.85 -14.38
N VAL A 254 -9.56 -17.40 -14.03
CA VAL A 254 -9.79 -16.30 -13.08
C VAL A 254 -10.53 -16.85 -11.87
N CYS A 255 -9.90 -16.84 -10.70
CA CYS A 255 -10.46 -17.22 -9.40
C CYS A 255 -10.72 -15.94 -8.60
N GLY A 256 -11.89 -15.33 -8.74
CA GLY A 256 -12.28 -14.11 -8.03
C GLY A 256 -11.54 -12.80 -8.35
N ASN A 257 -10.43 -12.84 -9.08
CA ASN A 257 -9.68 -11.64 -9.47
C ASN A 257 -10.42 -10.84 -10.56
N PRO A 258 -10.22 -9.51 -10.69
CA PRO A 258 -10.68 -8.77 -11.85
C PRO A 258 -10.21 -9.40 -13.18
N PRO A 259 -11.06 -9.43 -14.23
CA PRO A 259 -10.67 -9.98 -15.52
C PRO A 259 -9.49 -9.24 -16.14
N PRO A 260 -8.52 -9.94 -16.75
CA PRO A 260 -7.46 -9.28 -17.51
C PRO A 260 -8.02 -8.47 -18.69
N LEU A 261 -7.37 -7.37 -19.05
CA LEU A 261 -7.69 -6.58 -20.23
C LEU A 261 -6.77 -6.94 -21.39
N LEU A 262 -7.34 -7.14 -22.57
CA LEU A 262 -6.62 -7.28 -23.83
C LEU A 262 -6.51 -5.92 -24.52
N LEU A 263 -5.28 -5.48 -24.74
CA LEU A 263 -4.98 -4.32 -25.57
C LEU A 263 -4.60 -4.80 -26.97
N ARG A 264 -5.39 -4.41 -27.96
CA ARG A 264 -5.20 -4.74 -29.37
C ARG A 264 -5.19 -3.46 -30.20
N GLY A 265 -4.01 -3.02 -30.60
CA GLY A 265 -3.85 -1.72 -31.24
C GLY A 265 -4.30 -0.59 -30.31
N ALA A 266 -5.28 0.21 -30.75
CA ALA A 266 -5.86 1.30 -29.98
C ALA A 266 -6.98 0.87 -29.03
N ASP A 267 -7.47 -0.36 -29.16
CA ASP A 267 -8.57 -0.89 -28.36
C ASP A 267 -8.06 -1.53 -27.08
N ALA A 268 -8.87 -1.41 -26.04
CA ALA A 268 -8.70 -2.11 -24.76
C ALA A 268 -10.07 -2.60 -24.30
N ALA A 269 -10.16 -3.88 -23.97
CA ALA A 269 -11.38 -4.54 -23.50
C ALA A 269 -11.03 -5.61 -22.47
N GLU A 270 -11.91 -5.81 -21.50
CA GLU A 270 -11.83 -6.95 -20.59
C GLU A 270 -12.01 -8.25 -21.37
N LEU A 271 -11.27 -9.30 -20.98
CA LEU A 271 -11.49 -10.63 -21.51
C LEU A 271 -12.80 -11.19 -20.96
N GLU A 272 -13.60 -11.78 -21.85
CA GLU A 272 -14.80 -12.52 -21.48
C GLU A 272 -14.39 -13.88 -20.87
N VAL A 273 -14.16 -13.89 -19.57
CA VAL A 273 -13.79 -15.09 -18.80
C VAL A 273 -14.80 -15.27 -17.67
N SER A 274 -15.39 -16.46 -17.58
CA SER A 274 -16.25 -16.83 -16.45
C SER A 274 -15.40 -16.95 -15.19
N PRO A 275 -15.70 -16.20 -14.11
CA PRO A 275 -14.94 -16.29 -12.88
C PRO A 275 -15.27 -17.60 -12.13
N TRP A 276 -14.23 -18.22 -11.59
CA TRP A 276 -14.31 -19.26 -10.57
C TRP A 276 -14.30 -18.65 -9.17
N THR A 277 -14.67 -19.45 -8.17
CA THR A 277 -14.56 -19.05 -6.76
C THR A 277 -13.12 -18.68 -6.40
N PRO A 278 -12.89 -17.76 -5.44
CA PRO A 278 -11.56 -17.50 -4.92
C PRO A 278 -10.91 -18.79 -4.41
N LEU A 279 -9.58 -18.84 -4.49
CA LEU A 279 -8.78 -19.95 -3.94
C LEU A 279 -9.08 -20.07 -2.43
N GLY A 280 -9.21 -21.29 -1.92
CA GLY A 280 -9.50 -21.56 -0.52
C GLY A 280 -10.98 -21.53 -0.14
N LEU A 281 -11.89 -21.12 -1.05
CA LEU A 281 -13.33 -21.04 -0.82
C LEU A 281 -14.13 -22.08 -1.63
N GLY A 282 -13.60 -23.29 -1.78
CA GLY A 282 -14.29 -24.39 -2.44
C GLY A 282 -14.19 -24.38 -3.96
N LEU A 283 -13.00 -24.08 -4.51
CA LEU A 283 -12.74 -24.17 -5.96
C LEU A 283 -13.02 -25.57 -6.50
N ALA A 284 -12.64 -26.60 -5.75
CA ALA A 284 -12.91 -28.00 -6.10
C ALA A 284 -14.42 -28.35 -6.09
N ASP A 285 -15.20 -27.68 -5.24
CA ASP A 285 -16.65 -27.91 -5.12
C ASP A 285 -17.44 -27.24 -6.26
N ALA A 286 -16.83 -26.25 -6.93
CA ALA A 286 -17.43 -25.53 -8.07
C ALA A 286 -17.44 -26.35 -9.37
N GLY A 287 -16.73 -27.48 -9.43
CA GLY A 287 -16.66 -28.37 -10.60
C GLY A 287 -15.27 -28.45 -11.23
N ALA A 288 -15.20 -29.00 -12.44
CA ALA A 288 -13.95 -29.09 -13.19
C ALA A 288 -13.57 -27.70 -13.70
N ILE A 289 -12.44 -27.16 -13.23
CA ILE A 289 -11.95 -25.85 -13.64
C ILE A 289 -11.69 -25.86 -15.15
N GLU A 290 -12.26 -24.89 -15.86
CA GLU A 290 -12.09 -24.70 -17.29
C GLU A 290 -11.32 -23.40 -17.56
N ALA A 291 -10.33 -23.49 -18.45
CA ALA A 291 -9.57 -22.32 -18.90
C ALA A 291 -10.20 -21.71 -20.16
N CYS A 292 -10.38 -20.39 -20.16
CA CYS A 292 -10.79 -19.63 -21.34
C CYS A 292 -9.59 -19.47 -22.28
N THR A 293 -9.72 -19.86 -23.55
CA THR A 293 -8.66 -19.71 -24.55
C THR A 293 -8.90 -18.48 -25.41
N VAL A 294 -7.89 -17.62 -25.52
CA VAL A 294 -7.95 -16.37 -26.27
C VAL A 294 -6.84 -16.35 -27.32
N SER A 295 -7.20 -16.13 -28.58
CA SER A 295 -6.24 -15.96 -29.67
C SER A 295 -5.60 -14.57 -29.63
N LEU A 296 -4.27 -14.56 -29.69
CA LEU A 296 -3.41 -13.39 -29.66
C LEU A 296 -2.88 -13.06 -31.06
N ARG A 297 -2.64 -11.77 -31.29
CA ARG A 297 -1.98 -11.23 -32.48
C ARG A 297 -0.62 -10.64 -32.09
N PRO A 298 0.35 -10.60 -33.02
CA PRO A 298 1.57 -9.86 -32.79
C PRO A 298 1.28 -8.41 -32.37
N GLY A 299 1.84 -7.98 -31.24
CA GLY A 299 1.63 -6.64 -30.68
C GLY A 299 0.48 -6.53 -29.68
N ASP A 300 -0.33 -7.59 -29.50
CA ASP A 300 -1.30 -7.65 -28.41
C ASP A 300 -0.59 -7.62 -27.04
N ARG A 301 -1.24 -7.01 -26.05
CA ARG A 301 -0.76 -6.98 -24.67
C ARG A 301 -1.89 -7.36 -23.72
N LEU A 302 -1.57 -8.13 -22.70
CA LEU A 302 -2.48 -8.40 -21.59
C LEU A 302 -2.10 -7.49 -20.42
N PHE A 303 -3.10 -6.84 -19.85
CA PHE A 303 -2.97 -5.97 -18.69
C PHE A 303 -3.80 -6.54 -17.55
N LEU A 304 -3.15 -6.92 -16.46
CA LEU A 304 -3.77 -7.34 -15.23
C LEU A 304 -3.65 -6.24 -14.19
N ALA A 305 -4.68 -6.11 -13.37
CA ALA A 305 -4.77 -5.11 -12.32
C ALA A 305 -5.41 -5.72 -11.08
N SER A 306 -4.97 -5.31 -9.88
CA SER A 306 -5.64 -5.65 -8.63
C SER A 306 -6.91 -4.81 -8.46
N ASP A 307 -7.73 -5.16 -7.49
CA ASP A 307 -8.90 -4.38 -7.05
C ASP A 307 -8.52 -2.96 -6.63
N GLY A 308 -7.36 -2.73 -6.03
CA GLY A 308 -6.86 -1.39 -5.72
C GLY A 308 -6.73 -0.46 -6.93
N VAL A 309 -6.74 -1.00 -8.16
CA VAL A 309 -6.82 -0.22 -9.40
C VAL A 309 -8.25 -0.11 -9.91
N VAL A 310 -8.96 -1.23 -10.06
CA VAL A 310 -10.29 -1.24 -10.69
C VAL A 310 -11.37 -0.66 -9.79
N GLU A 311 -11.21 -0.79 -8.47
CA GLU A 311 -12.12 -0.26 -7.46
C GLU A 311 -11.73 1.14 -6.98
N ALA A 312 -10.61 1.70 -7.47
CA ALA A 312 -10.19 3.05 -7.11
C ALA A 312 -11.26 4.07 -7.49
N ARG A 313 -11.51 5.04 -6.60
CA ARG A 313 -12.58 6.03 -6.76
C ARG A 313 -12.07 7.45 -6.76
N ASP A 314 -12.70 8.29 -7.57
CA ASP A 314 -12.55 9.73 -7.44
C ASP A 314 -13.27 10.25 -6.17
N PRO A 315 -13.08 11.53 -5.80
CA PRO A 315 -13.82 12.13 -4.67
C PRO A 315 -15.35 12.13 -4.83
N GLY A 316 -15.86 11.92 -6.04
CA GLY A 316 -17.29 11.76 -6.35
C GLY A 316 -17.79 10.32 -6.20
N GLY A 317 -16.90 9.35 -5.93
CA GLY A 317 -17.22 7.93 -5.77
C GLY A 317 -17.24 7.13 -7.08
N ALA A 318 -16.93 7.75 -8.23
CA ALA A 318 -16.89 7.10 -9.53
C ALA A 318 -15.64 6.22 -9.64
N PHE A 319 -15.82 5.00 -10.15
CA PHE A 319 -14.72 4.07 -10.40
C PHE A 319 -13.77 4.57 -11.47
N TYR A 320 -12.49 4.22 -11.33
CA TYR A 320 -11.47 4.53 -12.31
C TYR A 320 -11.75 3.79 -13.63
N PRO A 321 -11.95 4.51 -14.76
CA PRO A 321 -12.34 3.88 -16.02
C PRO A 321 -11.12 3.28 -16.73
N LEU A 322 -10.54 2.21 -16.15
CA LEU A 322 -9.26 1.63 -16.56
C LEU A 322 -9.20 1.31 -18.06
N ALA A 323 -10.21 0.64 -18.62
CA ALA A 323 -10.24 0.30 -20.04
C ALA A 323 -10.18 1.55 -20.94
N GLU A 324 -10.93 2.60 -20.61
CA GLU A 324 -10.92 3.85 -21.37
C GLU A 324 -9.57 4.55 -21.27
N ARG A 325 -8.95 4.57 -20.08
CA ARG A 325 -7.62 5.15 -19.87
C ARG A 325 -6.55 4.39 -20.65
N LEU A 326 -6.60 3.07 -20.66
CA LEU A 326 -5.64 2.24 -21.42
C LEU A 326 -5.68 2.53 -22.91
N ARG A 327 -6.85 2.83 -23.50
CA ARG A 327 -6.96 3.26 -24.91
C ARG A 327 -6.14 4.52 -25.20
N THR A 328 -6.08 5.46 -24.24
CA THR A 328 -5.26 6.67 -24.40
C THR A 328 -3.75 6.40 -24.36
N PHE A 329 -3.33 5.28 -23.75
CA PHE A 329 -1.94 4.85 -23.67
C PHE A 329 -1.58 3.77 -24.69
N ALA A 330 -2.45 3.47 -25.65
CA ALA A 330 -2.25 2.40 -26.63
C ALA A 330 -0.90 2.47 -27.37
N GLY A 331 -0.42 3.67 -27.71
CA GLY A 331 0.87 3.85 -28.40
C GLY A 331 2.13 3.79 -27.51
N SER A 332 1.97 3.65 -26.19
CA SER A 332 3.11 3.60 -25.25
C SER A 332 3.82 2.25 -25.26
N ASP A 333 5.10 2.23 -24.87
CA ASP A 333 5.84 0.98 -24.67
C ASP A 333 5.29 0.20 -23.47
N SER A 334 5.27 -1.14 -23.59
CA SER A 334 4.73 -2.03 -22.56
C SER A 334 5.43 -1.86 -21.21
N ALA A 335 6.72 -1.54 -21.19
CA ALA A 335 7.47 -1.34 -19.95
C ALA A 335 7.07 -0.06 -19.20
N ALA A 336 6.62 0.97 -19.93
CA ALA A 336 6.19 2.24 -19.34
C ALA A 336 4.71 2.24 -18.92
N LEU A 337 3.90 1.35 -19.50
CA LEU A 337 2.45 1.35 -19.34
C LEU A 337 1.98 1.29 -17.86
N PRO A 338 2.50 0.41 -16.98
CA PRO A 338 2.11 0.42 -15.56
C PRO A 338 2.38 1.77 -14.87
N GLY A 339 3.52 2.40 -15.18
CA GLY A 339 3.89 3.70 -14.61
C GLY A 339 2.99 4.84 -15.10
N LEU A 340 2.58 4.80 -16.37
CA LEU A 340 1.63 5.77 -16.94
C LEU A 340 0.25 5.63 -16.30
N VAL A 341 -0.25 4.41 -16.13
CA VAL A 341 -1.54 4.13 -15.48
C VAL A 341 -1.48 4.56 -14.01
N TRP A 342 -0.41 4.25 -13.28
CA TRP A 342 -0.22 4.73 -11.91
C TRP A 342 -0.24 6.25 -11.82
N ALA A 343 0.45 6.95 -12.72
CA ALA A 343 0.51 8.40 -12.71
C ALA A 343 -0.84 9.07 -13.02
N ASP A 344 -1.71 8.42 -13.80
CA ASP A 344 -3.09 8.87 -14.05
C ASP A 344 -4.00 8.54 -12.87
N LEU A 345 -3.92 7.30 -12.37
CA LEU A 345 -4.67 6.82 -11.20
C LEU A 345 -4.43 7.69 -9.97
N ALA A 346 -3.19 8.04 -9.66
CA ALA A 346 -2.84 8.88 -8.51
C ALA A 346 -3.39 10.32 -8.62
N ARG A 347 -3.71 10.80 -9.84
CA ARG A 347 -4.39 12.09 -10.03
C ARG A 347 -5.91 11.95 -9.91
N PHE A 348 -6.44 10.80 -10.33
CA PHE A 348 -7.87 10.50 -10.27
C PHE A 348 -8.33 10.18 -8.84
N CYS A 349 -7.56 9.37 -8.12
CA CYS A 349 -7.79 8.95 -6.74
C CYS A 349 -6.64 9.47 -5.86
N PRO A 350 -6.80 10.62 -5.18
CA PRO A 350 -5.74 11.18 -4.32
C PRO A 350 -5.40 10.31 -3.09
N ASP A 351 -6.27 9.36 -2.75
CA ASP A 351 -6.21 8.58 -1.52
C ASP A 351 -6.56 7.11 -1.79
N VAL A 352 -5.59 6.41 -2.40
CA VAL A 352 -5.69 4.97 -2.67
C VAL A 352 -5.70 4.21 -1.35
N GLN A 353 -6.78 3.47 -1.08
CA GLN A 353 -6.96 2.74 0.18
C GLN A 353 -6.32 1.35 0.17
N ASP A 354 -6.17 0.75 -1.00
CA ASP A 354 -5.71 -0.64 -1.17
C ASP A 354 -4.37 -0.72 -1.92
N ASP A 355 -3.79 -1.91 -1.95
CA ASP A 355 -2.58 -2.17 -2.70
C ASP A 355 -2.82 -2.11 -4.20
N VAL A 356 -1.85 -1.54 -4.91
CA VAL A 356 -1.92 -1.39 -6.35
C VAL A 356 -0.87 -2.26 -6.99
N THR A 357 -1.35 -3.32 -7.64
CA THR A 357 -0.56 -4.19 -8.51
C THR A 357 -1.04 -4.09 -9.94
N MET A 358 -0.09 -4.01 -10.84
CA MET A 358 -0.33 -4.05 -12.28
C MET A 358 0.71 -4.96 -12.93
N LEU A 359 0.27 -5.82 -13.85
CA LEU A 359 1.14 -6.70 -14.63
C LEU A 359 0.80 -6.61 -16.11
N VAL A 360 1.81 -6.33 -16.93
CA VAL A 360 1.70 -6.23 -18.39
C VAL A 360 2.51 -7.34 -19.02
N LEU A 361 1.84 -8.14 -19.84
CA LEU A 361 2.43 -9.28 -20.54
C LEU A 361 2.29 -9.06 -22.04
N THR A 362 3.42 -8.99 -22.74
CA THR A 362 3.47 -8.78 -24.19
C THR A 362 4.04 -10.02 -24.87
N PRO A 363 3.19 -10.93 -25.37
CA PRO A 363 3.62 -12.09 -26.14
C PRO A 363 4.37 -11.66 -27.42
N SER A 364 5.49 -12.32 -27.70
CA SER A 364 6.38 -12.04 -28.81
C SER A 364 6.66 -13.34 -29.59
N PRO A 365 5.82 -13.68 -30.59
CA PRO A 365 5.94 -14.92 -31.38
C PRO A 365 7.32 -15.10 -32.05
N SER A 366 8.03 -14.00 -32.29
CA SER A 366 9.32 -13.99 -32.99
C SER A 366 10.50 -14.54 -32.17
N ALA A 367 10.37 -14.66 -30.84
CA ALA A 367 11.48 -15.02 -29.96
C ALA A 367 11.88 -16.51 -30.05
N LEU A 368 10.99 -17.39 -30.55
CA LEU A 368 11.27 -18.82 -30.70
C LEU A 368 12.34 -19.14 -31.75
N ARG A 369 12.57 -18.26 -32.73
CA ARG A 369 13.58 -18.49 -33.78
C ARG A 369 15.02 -18.37 -33.30
N MET A 370 15.26 -17.92 -32.06
CA MET A 370 16.62 -17.73 -31.51
C MET A 370 17.13 -18.94 -30.70
N ARG A 371 16.30 -19.96 -30.42
CA ARG A 371 16.77 -21.24 -29.88
C ARG A 371 17.09 -22.19 -31.04
N GLY A 372 18.32 -22.10 -31.55
CA GLY A 372 18.89 -23.19 -32.35
C GLY A 372 18.97 -24.49 -31.54
N PRO A 373 19.00 -25.66 -32.18
CA PRO A 373 19.01 -26.95 -31.49
C PRO A 373 20.26 -27.07 -30.61
N VAL A 374 20.05 -27.42 -29.34
CA VAL A 374 21.14 -27.81 -28.42
C VAL A 374 21.72 -29.13 -28.96
N PRO A 375 23.03 -29.20 -29.26
CA PRO A 375 23.64 -30.45 -29.71
C PRO A 375 23.58 -31.47 -28.56
N HIS A 376 23.16 -32.68 -28.92
CA HIS A 376 22.99 -33.84 -28.05
C HIS A 376 24.26 -34.26 -27.31
#